data_AF-A0A945YGA8-F1
#
_entry.id   AF-A0A945YGA8-F1
#
_cell.length_a   1.000
_cell.length_b   1.000
_cell.length_c   1.000
_cell.angle_alpha   90.00
_cell.angle_beta   90.00
_cell.angle_gamma   90.00
#
_symmetry.space_group_name_H-M   'P 1'
#
loop_
_entity.id
_entity.type
_entity.pdbx_description
1 polymer ?
#
loop_
_entity_poly.entity_id
_entity_poly.type
_entity_poly.pdbx_seq_one_letter_code
_entity_poly.pdbx_strand_id
1 'polypeptide(L)'
;MFPEGDIVRGKETFVELGCTECHHVSGIGDLPRYEIEANKVIVLGGEVRTTKTYGDLITAIIHPSESVTAIAGGRTDADPGMPDVNDTMTVQQMLDLVTFLSPQYVKLEPLYEEYYMP
;
A
#
# COMPACT_ATOMS: atom_id res chain seq x y z
N MET A 1 10.06 -19.33 7.31
CA MET A 1 8.72 -19.48 6.74
C MET A 1 7.86 -18.40 7.37
N PHE A 2 7.44 -17.39 6.61
CA PHE A 2 6.43 -16.47 7.10
C PHE A 2 5.09 -17.23 7.14
N PRO A 3 4.24 -17.04 8.16
CA PRO A 3 2.90 -17.60 8.15
C PRO A 3 2.14 -17.10 6.92
N GLU A 4 1.40 -17.99 6.27
CA GLU A 4 0.69 -17.69 5.04
C GLU A 4 -0.53 -16.80 5.33
N GLY A 5 -0.64 -15.72 4.56
CA GLY A 5 -1.89 -14.97 4.44
C GLY A 5 -2.71 -15.47 3.25
N ASP A 6 -3.97 -15.07 3.20
CA ASP A 6 -4.91 -15.35 2.12
C ASP A 6 -5.21 -14.07 1.33
N ILE A 7 -5.05 -14.12 0.01
CA ILE A 7 -5.23 -12.96 -0.87
C ILE A 7 -6.68 -12.47 -0.93
N VAL A 8 -7.66 -13.39 -0.85
CA VAL A 8 -9.08 -13.06 -0.91
C VAL A 8 -9.49 -12.40 0.40
N ARG A 9 -9.14 -13.01 1.54
CA ARG A 9 -9.38 -12.41 2.86
C ARG A 9 -8.63 -11.10 3.04
N GLY A 10 -7.46 -10.96 2.41
CA GLY A 10 -6.67 -9.72 2.46
C GLY A 10 -7.38 -8.56 1.80
N LYS A 11 -8.01 -8.82 0.65
CA LYS A 11 -8.84 -7.84 -0.04
C LYS A 11 -10.08 -7.48 0.78
N GLU A 12 -10.74 -8.46 1.40
CA GLU A 12 -11.89 -8.22 2.28
C GLU A 12 -11.48 -7.38 3.50
N THR A 13 -10.40 -7.76 4.16
CA THR A 13 -9.80 -7.04 5.30
C THR A 13 -9.47 -5.59 4.96
N PHE A 14 -8.96 -5.33 3.74
CA PHE A 14 -8.66 -3.97 3.26
C PHE A 14 -9.91 -3.07 3.24
N VAL A 15 -11.08 -3.65 2.94
CA VAL A 15 -12.36 -2.94 2.98
C VAL A 15 -12.90 -2.86 4.41
N GLU A 16 -12.86 -3.97 5.15
CA GLU A 16 -13.41 -4.06 6.52
C GLU A 16 -12.72 -3.11 7.50
N LEU A 17 -11.41 -2.91 7.36
CA LEU A 17 -10.63 -1.99 8.19
C LEU A 17 -10.67 -0.53 7.67
N GLY A 18 -11.48 -0.23 6.65
CA GLY A 18 -11.64 1.11 6.11
C GLY A 18 -10.43 1.63 5.33
N CYS A 19 -9.49 0.78 4.89
CA CYS A 19 -8.30 1.23 4.18
C CYS A 19 -8.65 1.96 2.87
N THR A 20 -9.77 1.61 2.24
CA THR A 20 -10.31 2.28 1.04
C THR A 20 -10.74 3.74 1.25
N GLU A 21 -10.88 4.20 2.49
CA GLU A 21 -11.24 5.60 2.77
C GLU A 21 -10.13 6.58 2.36
N CYS A 22 -8.87 6.12 2.36
CA CYS A 22 -7.70 6.93 2.00
C CYS A 22 -6.86 6.29 0.88
N HIS A 23 -6.91 4.97 0.72
CA HIS A 23 -6.01 4.24 -0.18
C HIS A 23 -6.71 3.69 -1.42
N HIS A 24 -6.07 3.90 -2.57
CA HIS A 24 -6.41 3.22 -3.82
C HIS A 24 -5.32 2.23 -4.21
N VAL A 25 -5.71 1.00 -4.54
CA VAL A 25 -4.77 -0.03 -5.01
C VAL A 25 -4.70 0.03 -6.53
N SER A 26 -3.50 0.30 -7.06
CA SER A 26 -3.26 0.35 -8.50
C SER A 26 -3.62 -0.99 -9.16
N GLY A 27 -4.30 -0.96 -10.30
CA GLY A 27 -4.72 -2.15 -11.03
C GLY A 27 -5.94 -2.88 -10.46
N ILE A 28 -6.45 -2.50 -9.29
CA ILE A 28 -7.64 -3.11 -8.67
C ILE A 28 -8.84 -2.15 -8.77
N GLY A 29 -9.78 -2.47 -9.66
CA GLY A 29 -10.93 -1.60 -9.98
C GLY A 29 -12.20 -1.87 -9.18
N ASP A 30 -12.29 -2.99 -8.47
CA ASP A 30 -13.51 -3.48 -7.83
C ASP A 30 -13.53 -3.29 -6.30
N LEU A 31 -12.62 -2.46 -5.78
CA LEU A 31 -12.69 -1.95 -4.41
C LEU A 31 -13.66 -0.76 -4.31
N PRO A 32 -14.38 -0.62 -3.18
CA PRO A 32 -15.13 0.60 -2.90
C PRO A 32 -14.26 1.85 -3.02
N ARG A 33 -14.85 2.93 -3.52
CA ARG A 33 -14.18 4.23 -3.63
C ARG A 33 -14.98 5.27 -2.87
N TYR A 34 -14.28 6.01 -2.02
CA TYR A 34 -14.84 7.14 -1.31
C TYR A 34 -14.45 8.42 -2.04
N GLU A 35 -15.38 9.37 -2.13
CA GLU A 35 -15.09 10.70 -2.65
C GLU A 35 -14.28 11.47 -1.61
N ILE A 36 -12.95 11.43 -1.76
CA ILE A 36 -12.00 12.28 -1.03
C ILE A 36 -11.27 13.18 -2.02
N GLU A 37 -10.81 14.32 -1.53
CA GLU A 37 -10.00 15.26 -2.32
C GLU A 37 -8.84 14.51 -3.00
N ALA A 38 -8.65 14.72 -4.30
CA ALA A 38 -7.71 13.92 -5.10
C ALA A 38 -6.26 14.00 -4.59
N ASN A 39 -5.89 15.12 -3.95
CA ASN A 39 -4.58 15.30 -3.32
C ASN A 39 -4.41 14.58 -1.98
N LYS A 40 -5.48 13.98 -1.44
CA LYS A 40 -5.47 13.17 -0.21
C LYS A 40 -5.50 11.66 -0.47
N VAL A 41 -5.76 11.25 -1.71
CA VAL A 41 -5.72 9.84 -2.11
C VAL A 41 -4.28 9.33 -2.09
N ILE A 42 -4.04 8.24 -1.37
CA ILE A 42 -2.75 7.55 -1.36
C ILE A 42 -2.83 6.32 -2.25
N VAL A 43 -2.05 6.29 -3.32
CA VAL A 43 -2.01 5.13 -4.23
C VAL A 43 -1.00 4.09 -3.73
N LEU A 44 -1.45 2.85 -3.61
CA LEU A 44 -0.64 1.68 -3.26
C LEU A 44 -0.43 0.80 -4.50
N GLY A 45 0.71 0.10 -4.56
CA GLY A 45 1.09 -0.73 -5.70
C GLY A 45 1.53 0.09 -6.93
N GLY A 46 1.47 -0.55 -8.10
CA GLY A 46 1.94 -0.01 -9.36
C GLY A 46 3.45 -0.17 -9.56
N GLU A 47 3.95 0.56 -10.57
CA GLU A 47 5.35 0.58 -10.94
C GLU A 47 6.18 1.42 -9.97
N VAL A 48 7.16 0.79 -9.34
CA VAL A 48 8.04 1.41 -8.33
C VAL A 48 9.51 1.19 -8.65
N ARG A 49 10.34 2.17 -8.33
CA ARG A 49 11.82 2.07 -8.50
C ARG A 49 12.42 1.00 -7.58
N THR A 50 11.84 0.84 -6.40
CA THR A 50 12.23 -0.15 -5.40
C THR A 50 10.99 -0.89 -4.95
N THR A 51 10.95 -2.20 -5.16
CA THR A 51 9.86 -3.07 -4.70
C THR A 51 9.77 -3.03 -3.18
N LYS A 52 8.54 -2.99 -2.65
CA LYS A 52 8.30 -3.16 -1.23
C LYS A 52 8.45 -4.64 -0.88
N THR A 53 9.28 -4.92 0.13
CA THR A 53 9.35 -6.26 0.70
C THR A 53 8.13 -6.50 1.61
N TYR A 54 7.90 -7.78 1.93
CA TYR A 54 6.88 -8.15 2.92
C TYR A 54 7.08 -7.41 4.26
N GLY A 55 8.33 -7.27 4.71
CA GLY A 55 8.67 -6.55 5.94
C GLY A 55 8.44 -5.03 5.85
N ASP A 56 8.64 -4.43 4.67
CA ASP A 56 8.34 -3.01 4.46
C ASP A 56 6.84 -2.73 4.57
N LEU A 57 6.00 -3.62 4.04
CA LEU A 57 4.55 -3.50 4.11
C LEU A 57 4.04 -3.67 5.54
N ILE A 58 4.56 -4.66 6.29
CA ILE A 58 4.25 -4.81 7.72
C ILE A 58 4.63 -3.54 8.48
N THR A 59 5.86 -3.05 8.29
CA THR A 59 6.35 -1.86 8.99
C THR A 59 5.47 -0.64 8.68
N ALA A 60 5.04 -0.48 7.43
CA ALA A 60 4.17 0.62 7.02
C ALA A 60 2.77 0.54 7.63
N ILE A 61 2.24 -0.65 7.89
CA ILE A 61 0.94 -0.82 8.55
C ILE A 61 1.05 -0.55 10.06
N ILE A 62 2.10 -1.06 10.72
CA ILE A 62 2.30 -0.92 12.17
C ILE A 62 2.75 0.50 12.55
N HIS A 63 3.58 1.12 11.72
CA HIS A 63 4.15 2.46 11.93
C HIS A 63 3.80 3.39 10.75
N PRO A 64 2.51 3.70 10.56
CA PRO A 64 2.05 4.40 9.36
C PRO A 64 2.61 5.81 9.25
N SER A 65 2.84 6.50 10.37
CA SER A 65 3.41 7.84 10.43
C SER A 65 4.88 7.92 9.98
N GLU A 66 5.67 6.85 10.15
CA GLU A 66 7.09 6.81 9.76
C GLU A 66 7.28 6.39 8.30
N SER A 67 6.30 5.70 7.72
CA SER A 67 6.31 5.28 6.32
C SER A 67 6.10 6.44 5.32
N VAL A 68 5.61 7.60 5.81
CA VAL A 68 5.33 8.82 5.03
C VAL A 68 6.61 9.64 4.78
N THR A 69 7.66 9.02 4.27
CA THR A 69 8.87 9.74 3.82
C THR A 69 8.96 9.89 2.30
N ALA A 70 7.99 9.41 1.53
CA ALA A 70 7.99 9.61 0.09
C ALA A 70 6.57 9.79 -0.47
N ILE A 71 6.37 10.95 -1.11
CA ILE A 71 5.24 11.30 -2.01
C ILE A 71 4.00 11.86 -1.29
N ALA A 72 4.04 13.16 -0.98
CA ALA A 72 3.10 14.18 -1.45
C ALA A 72 3.13 15.38 -0.49
N GLY A 73 3.62 16.52 -0.99
CA GLY A 73 3.46 17.79 -0.30
C GLY A 73 1.97 18.10 -0.13
N GLY A 74 1.55 18.45 1.09
CA GLY A 74 0.18 18.88 1.35
C GLY A 74 -0.43 18.40 2.67
N ARG A 75 0.25 17.53 3.42
CA ARG A 75 -0.20 17.18 4.78
C ARG A 75 0.10 18.34 5.73
N THR A 76 -0.94 19.13 6.03
CA THR A 76 -0.94 20.09 7.13
C THR A 76 -1.11 19.34 8.45
N ASP A 77 -0.64 19.89 9.56
CA ASP A 77 -0.79 19.32 10.92
C ASP A 77 -2.26 19.02 11.33
N ALA A 78 -3.23 19.53 10.57
CA ALA A 78 -4.66 19.31 10.74
C ALA A 78 -5.21 18.02 10.09
N ASP A 79 -4.42 17.27 9.31
CA ASP A 79 -4.86 16.01 8.72
C ASP A 79 -4.54 14.83 9.67
N PRO A 80 -5.53 14.07 10.16
CA PRO A 80 -5.37 13.13 11.30
C PRO A 80 -4.46 11.91 11.03
N GLY A 81 -3.71 11.88 9.93
CA GLY A 81 -2.84 10.76 9.60
C GLY A 81 -3.64 9.53 9.13
N MET A 82 -2.93 8.43 8.88
CA MET A 82 -3.57 7.13 8.80
C MET A 82 -3.87 6.67 10.24
N PRO A 83 -5.10 6.18 10.54
CA PRO A 83 -5.45 5.74 11.88
C PRO A 83 -4.59 4.55 12.31
N ASP A 84 -4.33 4.44 13.62
CA ASP A 84 -3.71 3.25 14.20
C ASP A 84 -4.70 2.09 14.16
N VAL A 85 -4.24 0.94 13.65
CA VAL A 85 -5.01 -0.30 13.54
C VAL A 85 -4.44 -1.42 14.41
N ASN A 86 -3.37 -1.18 15.15
CA ASN A 86 -2.64 -2.21 15.90
C ASN A 86 -3.50 -2.89 16.98
N ASP A 87 -4.42 -2.15 17.59
CA ASP A 87 -5.31 -2.66 18.65
C ASP A 87 -6.59 -3.34 18.11
N THR A 88 -6.90 -3.16 16.83
CA THR A 88 -8.15 -3.63 16.21
C THR A 88 -7.92 -4.68 15.13
N MET A 89 -6.74 -4.71 14.52
CA MET A 89 -6.33 -5.66 13.50
C MET A 89 -5.66 -6.88 14.14
N THR A 90 -6.13 -8.07 13.78
CA THR A 90 -5.47 -9.32 14.18
C THR A 90 -4.19 -9.56 13.38
N VAL A 91 -3.30 -10.40 13.92
CA VAL A 91 -2.10 -10.84 13.18
C VAL A 91 -2.49 -11.50 11.84
N GLN A 92 -3.56 -12.30 11.80
CA GLN A 92 -4.00 -12.93 10.55
C GLN A 92 -4.46 -11.90 9.51
N GLN A 93 -5.23 -10.90 9.93
CA GLN A 93 -5.65 -9.80 9.04
C GLN A 93 -4.46 -9.04 8.47
N MET A 94 -3.43 -8.79 9.28
CA MET A 94 -2.19 -8.16 8.81
C MET A 94 -1.48 -9.03 7.75
N LEU A 95 -1.38 -10.35 7.99
CA LEU A 95 -0.76 -11.27 7.02
C LEU A 95 -1.57 -11.33 5.72
N ASP A 96 -2.89 -11.42 5.82
CA ASP A 96 -3.80 -11.43 4.68
C ASP A 96 -3.67 -10.11 3.88
N LEU A 97 -3.63 -8.95 4.54
CA LEU A 97 -3.40 -7.64 3.90
C LEU A 97 -2.08 -7.60 3.12
N VAL A 98 -0.99 -8.04 3.73
CA VAL A 98 0.32 -8.01 3.07
C VAL A 98 0.37 -9.00 1.90
N THR A 99 -0.25 -10.18 2.04
CA THR A 99 -0.43 -11.12 0.92
C THR A 99 -1.22 -10.49 -0.23
N PHE A 100 -2.24 -9.69 0.07
CA PHE A 100 -3.02 -8.98 -0.94
C PHE A 100 -2.24 -7.84 -1.63
N LEU A 101 -1.49 -7.06 -0.86
CA LEU A 101 -0.79 -5.86 -1.35
C LEU A 101 0.55 -6.15 -2.06
N SER A 102 1.30 -7.15 -1.59
CA SER A 102 2.63 -7.46 -2.11
C SER A 102 2.69 -7.67 -3.63
N PRO A 103 1.80 -8.46 -4.27
CA PRO A 103 1.85 -8.68 -5.72
C PRO A 103 1.48 -7.44 -6.54
N GLN A 104 0.97 -6.37 -5.92
CA GLN A 104 0.56 -5.15 -6.63
C GLN A 104 1.76 -4.23 -6.93
N TYR A 105 2.94 -4.49 -6.37
CA TYR A 105 4.14 -3.70 -6.61
C TYR A 105 5.01 -4.35 -7.68
N VAL A 106 5.20 -3.64 -8.80
CA VAL A 106 6.02 -4.09 -9.92
C VAL A 106 7.28 -3.25 -9.96
N LYS A 107 8.45 -3.90 -10.03
CA LYS A 107 9.72 -3.17 -10.19
C LYS A 107 9.79 -2.55 -11.57
N LEU A 108 10.09 -1.26 -11.64
CA LEU A 108 10.51 -0.63 -12.90
C LEU A 108 11.85 -1.22 -13.34
N GLU A 109 11.86 -1.86 -14.49
CA GLU A 109 13.11 -2.21 -15.15
C GLU A 109 13.84 -0.93 -15.57
N PRO A 110 15.18 -0.86 -15.40
CA PRO A 110 15.92 0.29 -15.88
C PRO A 110 15.77 0.39 -17.40
N LEU A 111 15.48 1.59 -17.89
CA LEU A 111 15.53 1.89 -19.32
C LEU A 111 16.98 1.73 -19.77
N TYR A 112 17.32 0.59 -20.36
CA TYR A 112 18.57 0.47 -21.11
C TYR A 112 18.33 1.13 -22.47
N GLU A 113 18.94 2.28 -22.70
CA GLU A 113 19.17 2.72 -24.08
C GLU A 113 20.22 1.75 -24.66
N GLU A 114 19.80 0.88 -25.57
CA GLU A 114 20.72 0.15 -26.44
C GLU A 114 21.49 1.19 -27.26
N TYR A 115 22.61 1.68 -26.73
CA TYR A 115 23.63 2.34 -27.51
C TYR A 115 24.29 1.27 -28.40
N TYR A 116 23.66 1.00 -29.54
CA TYR A 116 24.29 0.36 -30.67
C TYR A 116 25.39 1.31 -31.18
N MET A 117 26.63 1.08 -30.77
CA MET A 117 27.80 1.72 -31.37
C MET A 117 28.27 0.84 -32.54
N PRO A 118 28.08 1.27 -33.80
CA PRO A 118 28.61 0.57 -34.97
C PRO A 118 30.14 0.66 -35.07
#